data_AF-A0A1G1LKX2-F1
#
_entry.id   AF-A0A1G1LKX2-F1
#
_cell.length_a   1.000
_cell.length_b   1.000
_cell.length_c   1.000
_cell.angle_alpha   90.00
_cell.angle_beta   90.00
_cell.angle_gamma   90.00
#
_symmetry.space_group_name_H-M   'P 1'
#
loop_
_entity.id
_entity.type
_entity.pdbx_description
1 polymer ?
#
loop_
_entity_poly.entity_id
_entity_poly.type
_entity_poly.pdbx_seq_one_letter_code
_entity_poly.pdbx_strand_id
1 'polypeptide(L)' 'MKEVAELWNKMRESGVILNYALFGAAAQMRYTEPVSTLHVDVLIAAASSEGLDIRSAVYEFCAARGYHAEGEAIRVGA' A
#
# COMPACT_ATOMS: atom_id res chain seq x y z
N MET A 1 -0.96 -8.57 -7.57
CA MET A 1 -1.92 -7.43 -7.61
C MET A 1 -3.20 -7.65 -6.80
N LYS A 2 -3.90 -8.79 -6.91
CA LYS A 2 -5.10 -9.08 -6.11
C LYS A 2 -4.85 -8.94 -4.60
N GLU A 3 -3.84 -9.62 -4.08
CA GLU A 3 -3.48 -9.60 -2.66
C GLU A 3 -3.14 -8.20 -2.15
N VAL A 4 -2.47 -7.40 -2.99
CA VAL A 4 -2.17 -6.00 -2.68
C VAL A 4 -3.45 -5.18 -2.57
N ALA A 5 -4.39 -5.31 -3.52
CA ALA A 5 -5.67 -4.62 -3.45
C ALA A 5 -6.51 -5.05 -2.23
N GLU A 6 -6.51 -6.33 -1.89
CA GLU A 6 -7.18 -6.86 -0.70
C GLU A 6 -6.56 -6.35 0.59
N LEU A 7 -5.22 -6.23 0.65
CA LEU A 7 -4.51 -5.66 1.80
C LEU A 7 -4.91 -4.20 2.04
N TRP A 8 -4.91 -3.37 0.99
CA TRP A 8 -5.28 -1.96 1.10
C TRP A 8 -6.76 -1.76 1.44
N ASN A 9 -7.66 -2.59 0.90
CA ASN A 9 -9.06 -2.56 1.28
C ASN A 9 -9.25 -2.87 2.77
N LYS A 10 -8.55 -3.88 3.30
CA LYS A 10 -8.57 -4.21 4.73
C LYS A 10 -8.03 -3.07 5.59
N MET A 11 -6.95 -2.39 5.17
CA MET A 11 -6.44 -1.22 5.89
C MET A 11 -7.48 -0.11 5.98
N ARG A 12 -8.16 0.18 4.85
CA ARG A 12 -9.24 1.18 4.82
C ARG A 12 -10.41 0.80 5.73
N GLU A 13 -10.86 -0.45 5.67
CA GLU A 13 -11.95 -0.97 6.51
C GLU A 13 -11.60 -0.92 8.01
N SER A 14 -10.34 -1.15 8.36
CA SER A 14 -9.84 -1.07 9.74
C SER A 14 -9.52 0.35 10.22
N GLY A 15 -9.64 1.37 9.36
CA GLY A 15 -9.35 2.76 9.71
C GLY A 15 -7.86 3.11 9.82
N VAL A 16 -6.94 2.20 9.44
CA VAL A 16 -5.49 2.49 9.41
C VAL A 16 -5.16 3.59 8.40
N ILE A 17 -5.88 3.59 7.27
CA ILE A 17 -5.86 4.66 6.28
C ILE A 17 -7.30 5.06 5.97
N LEU A 18 -7.52 6.32 5.57
CA LEU A 18 -8.83 6.78 5.13
C LEU A 18 -9.14 6.32 3.71
N ASN A 19 -8.13 6.32 2.84
CA ASN A 19 -8.24 5.88 1.47
C ASN A 19 -6.86 5.64 0.84
N TYR A 20 -6.83 5.07 -0.37
CA TYR A 20 -5.60 4.93 -1.15
C TYR A 20 -5.87 5.11 -2.65
N ALA A 21 -4.80 5.42 -3.39
CA ALA A 21 -4.78 5.42 -4.85
C ALA A 21 -3.53 4.73 -5.36
N LEU A 22 -3.64 4.00 -6.47
CA LEU A 22 -2.48 3.52 -7.21
C LEU A 22 -1.72 4.72 -7.77
N PHE A 23 -0.39 4.64 -7.74
CA PHE A 23 0.52 5.63 -8.30
C PHE A 23 1.61 4.95 -9.14
N GLY A 24 2.49 5.75 -9.73
CA GLY A 24 3.64 5.26 -10.48
C GLY A 24 3.27 4.50 -11.75
N ALA A 25 4.14 3.55 -12.13
CA ALA A 25 4.02 2.82 -13.40
C ALA A 25 2.72 2.00 -13.49
N ALA A 26 2.32 1.36 -12.38
CA ALA A 26 1.10 0.56 -12.34
C ALA A 26 -0.17 1.39 -12.54
N ALA A 27 -0.19 2.65 -12.09
CA ALA A 27 -1.32 3.55 -12.36
C ALA A 27 -1.39 3.96 -13.83
N GLN A 28 -0.24 4.22 -14.47
CA GLN A 28 -0.18 4.59 -15.89
C GLN A 28 -0.70 3.48 -16.81
N MET A 29 -0.48 2.22 -16.46
CA MET A 29 -0.99 1.05 -17.20
C MET A 29 -2.51 1.04 -17.37
N ARG A 30 -3.25 1.82 -16.59
CA ARG A 30 -4.70 2.01 -16.80
C ARG A 30 -5.02 2.67 -18.15
N TYR A 31 -4.06 3.41 -18.72
CA TYR A 31 -4.21 4.23 -19.93
C TYR A 31 -3.25 3.82 -21.06
N THR A 32 -2.40 2.82 -20.83
CA THR A 32 -1.43 2.32 -21.79
C THR A 32 -1.56 0.81 -21.96
N GLU A 33 -0.70 0.20 -22.77
CA GLU A 33 -0.63 -1.26 -22.87
C GLU A 33 -0.14 -1.88 -21.54
N PRO A 34 -0.63 -3.08 -21.17
CA PRO A 34 -0.16 -3.78 -19.99
C PRO A 34 1.30 -4.21 -20.14
N VAL A 35 2.12 -3.83 -19.16
CA VAL A 35 3.52 -4.26 -19.04
C VAL A 35 3.79 -4.76 -17.61
N SER A 36 4.79 -5.62 -17.43
CA SER A 36 5.16 -6.07 -16.09
C SER A 36 5.86 -4.94 -15.32
N THR A 37 5.43 -4.69 -14.07
CA THR A 37 6.12 -3.78 -13.15
C THR A 37 6.79 -4.55 -12.03
N LEU A 38 7.88 -4.00 -11.47
CA LEU A 38 8.63 -4.64 -10.40
C LEU A 38 7.94 -4.49 -9.03
N HIS A 39 7.20 -3.40 -8.84
CA HIS A 39 6.47 -3.08 -7.62
C HIS A 39 5.21 -2.28 -7.96
N VAL A 40 4.45 -1.92 -6.93
CA VAL A 40 3.35 -0.97 -7.02
C VAL A 40 3.58 0.17 -6.04
N ASP A 41 3.39 1.40 -6.52
CA ASP A 41 3.36 2.57 -5.67
C ASP A 41 1.93 2.89 -5.27
N VAL A 42 1.74 3.30 -4.02
CA VAL A 42 0.45 3.72 -3.51
C VAL A 42 0.57 5.04 -2.78
N LEU A 43 -0.37 5.93 -3.02
CA LEU A 43 -0.60 7.11 -2.19
C LEU A 43 -1.68 6.77 -1.18
N ILE A 44 -1.47 7.15 0.07
CA ILE A 44 -2.43 6.92 1.16
C ILE A 44 -2.94 8.26 1.69
N ALA A 45 -4.23 8.30 2.02
CA ALA A 45 -4.79 9.33 2.87
C ALA A 45 -4.67 8.84 4.32
N ALA A 46 -3.79 9.47 5.10
CA ALA A 46 -3.55 9.10 6.49
C ALA A 46 -4.78 9.38 7.37
N ALA A 47 -5.05 8.49 8.33
CA ALA A 47 -6.13 8.65 9.31
C ALA A 47 -5.89 9.80 10.30
N SER A 48 -4.61 10.09 10.58
CA SER A 48 -4.18 11.24 11.36
C SER A 48 -3.04 11.94 10.63
N SER A 49 -3.10 13.28 10.59
CA SER A 49 -1.96 14.12 10.22
C SER A 49 -1.16 14.58 11.44
N GLU A 50 -1.55 14.16 12.65
CA GLU A 50 -0.83 14.47 13.88
C GLU A 50 0.27 13.44 14.15
N GLY A 51 1.45 13.94 14.51
CA GLY A 51 2.65 13.12 14.73
C GLY A 51 3.69 13.24 13.62
N LEU A 52 4.91 12.79 13.89
CA LEU A 52 6.04 12.84 12.96
C LEU A 52 6.15 11.59 12.08
N ASP A 53 5.50 10.49 12.48
CA ASP A 53 5.58 9.22 11.77
C ASP A 53 4.20 8.67 11.41
N ILE A 54 3.73 9.12 10.25
CA ILE A 54 2.48 8.69 9.64
C ILE A 54 2.58 7.23 9.11
N ARG A 55 3.80 6.72 8.88
CA ARG A 55 4.02 5.43 8.22
C ARG A 55 3.92 4.27 9.21
N SER A 56 4.26 4.48 10.48
CA SER A 56 4.27 3.44 11.52
C SER A 56 3.00 2.55 11.53
N ALA A 57 1.81 3.15 11.49
CA ALA A 57 0.55 2.41 11.51
C ALA A 57 0.39 1.43 10.33
N VAL A 58 0.89 1.78 9.15
CA VAL A 58 0.87 0.92 7.95
C VAL A 58 1.83 -0.25 8.14
N TYR A 59 3.04 0.01 8.62
CA TYR A 59 4.04 -1.04 8.86
C TYR A 59 3.60 -2.01 9.95
N GLU A 60 3.04 -1.51 11.05
CA GLU A 60 2.50 -2.34 12.14
C GLU A 60 1.35 -3.22 11.65
N PHE A 61 0.42 -2.66 10.86
CA PHE A 61 -0.69 -3.42 10.30
C PHE A 61 -0.22 -4.56 9.39
N CYS A 62 0.82 -4.30 8.60
CA CYS A 62 1.46 -5.28 7.72
C CYS A 62 2.22 -6.36 8.52
N ALA A 63 3.02 -5.96 9.51
CA ALA A 63 3.80 -6.85 10.36
C ALA A 63 2.89 -7.81 11.15
N ALA A 64 1.76 -7.31 11.68
CA ALA A 64 0.76 -8.13 12.36
C ALA A 64 0.13 -9.23 11.48
N ARG A 65 0.32 -9.17 10.16
CA ARG A 65 -0.16 -10.15 9.17
C ARG A 65 0.97 -10.97 8.53
N GLY A 66 2.19 -10.85 9.05
CA GLY A 66 3.35 -11.57 8.55
C GLY A 66 4.00 -10.98 7.29
N TYR A 67 3.62 -9.75 6.90
CA TYR A 67 4.32 -9.05 5.83
C TYR A 67 5.57 -8.36 6.38
N HIS A 68 6.64 -8.39 5.60
CA HIS A 68 7.94 -7.86 6.00
C HIS A 68 8.33 -6.66 5.13
N ALA A 69 8.95 -5.66 5.78
CA ALA A 69 9.55 -4.54 5.09
C ALA A 69 10.85 -4.97 4.39
N GLU A 70 11.03 -4.51 3.16
CA GLU A 70 12.27 -4.63 2.39
C GLU A 70 12.69 -3.22 1.94
N GLY A 71 13.54 -2.58 2.76
CA GLY A 71 13.83 -1.16 2.59
C GLY A 71 12.58 -0.31 2.78
N GLU A 72 12.20 0.45 1.76
CA GLU A 72 11.00 1.31 1.79
C GLU A 72 9.72 0.59 1.35
N ALA A 73 9.83 -0.63 0.81
CA ALA A 73 8.70 -1.43 0.33
C ALA A 73 8.24 -2.46 1.36
N ILE A 74 7.05 -3.01 1.16
CA ILE A 74 6.53 -4.16 1.92
C ILE A 74 6.33 -5.30 0.93
N ARG A 75 6.93 -6.45 1.20
CA ARG A 75 6.70 -7.65 0.38
C ARG A 75 5.31 -8.21 0.70
N VAL A 76 4.46 -8.22 -0.32
CA VAL A 76 3.09 -8.74 -0.24
C VAL A 76 2.92 -9.81 -1.31
N GLY A 77 2.59 -11.02 -0.86
CA GLY A 77 2.50 -12.20 -1.71
C GLY A 77 3.80 -12.99 -1.81
N ALA A 78 3.72 -14.11 -2.55
CA ALA A 78 4.84 -15.01 -2.82
C ALA A 78 5.65 -14.54 -4.03
#